data_AF-A0A2A4QQK1-F1
#
_entry.id   AF-A0A2A4QQK1-F1
#
_cell.length_a   1.000
_cell.length_b   1.000
_cell.length_c   1.000
_cell.angle_alpha   90.00
_cell.angle_beta   90.00
_cell.angle_gamma   90.00
#
_symmetry.space_group_name_H-M   'P 1'
#
loop_
_entity.id
_entity.type
_entity.pdbx_description
1 polymer ?
#
loop_
_entity_poly.entity_id
_entity_poly.type
_entity_poly.pdbx_seq_one_letter_code
_entity_poly.pdbx_strand_id
1 'polypeptide(L)'
;MTTITGCVLLAGVTGLGYVSDSWHQSNTRLDAYATLEDISWVRSSNAPRPISNQNRVNIEPRAPLALDCKIRLRADGLRDARVKLTILAPCREGEIIIISHSGLRFSEKITASGQLTLTIPALSNPAKINVRFANGDEKSILAHVDNFGRPAPQ
;
A
#
# COMPACT_ATOMS: atom_id res chain seq x y z
N MET A 1 -56.28 17.56 -43.30
CA MET A 1 -56.26 16.24 -42.62
C MET A 1 -55.22 16.38 -41.50
N THR A 2 -55.48 16.99 -40.33
CA THR A 2 -56.51 16.74 -39.29
C THR A 2 -56.49 15.25 -38.92
N THR A 3 -56.06 14.81 -37.72
CA THR A 3 -56.57 15.16 -36.38
C THR A 3 -55.53 14.99 -35.25
N ILE A 4 -55.65 15.85 -34.25
CA ILE A 4 -55.11 15.77 -32.88
C ILE A 4 -56.06 14.90 -32.03
N THR A 5 -55.54 13.95 -31.22
CA THR A 5 -56.18 13.39 -30.00
C THR A 5 -55.08 12.57 -29.29
N GLY A 6 -54.55 12.84 -28.09
CA GLY A 6 -55.03 13.60 -26.94
C GLY A 6 -55.49 12.64 -25.84
N CYS A 7 -54.66 12.38 -24.82
CA CYS A 7 -55.11 12.44 -23.42
C CYS A 7 -53.92 12.48 -22.44
N VAL A 8 -53.79 13.63 -21.80
CA VAL A 8 -53.02 13.89 -20.58
C VAL A 8 -53.87 13.41 -19.39
N LEU A 9 -53.25 12.79 -18.39
CA LEU A 9 -53.71 12.89 -17.01
C LEU A 9 -52.52 13.28 -16.12
N LEU A 10 -52.65 14.47 -15.55
CA LEU A 10 -51.80 15.08 -14.53
C LEU A 10 -52.21 14.58 -13.15
N ALA A 11 -51.23 14.40 -12.25
CA ALA A 11 -51.12 15.03 -10.93
C ALA A 11 -50.45 14.09 -9.91
N GLY A 12 -49.31 14.53 -9.37
CA GLY A 12 -48.58 13.84 -8.30
C GLY A 12 -47.16 14.38 -8.09
N VAL A 13 -47.08 15.64 -7.70
CA VAL A 13 -45.90 16.45 -7.28
C VAL A 13 -45.11 15.69 -6.19
N THR A 14 -43.77 15.63 -6.09
CA THR A 14 -42.78 16.70 -5.87
C THR A 14 -41.35 16.11 -5.92
N GLY A 15 -40.39 16.83 -6.52
CA GLY A 15 -38.97 16.71 -6.15
C GLY A 15 -37.96 16.47 -7.28
N LEU A 16 -37.99 17.25 -8.38
CA LEU A 16 -36.84 17.41 -9.26
C LEU A 16 -35.99 18.58 -8.77
N GLY A 17 -34.73 18.30 -8.42
CA GLY A 17 -33.69 19.29 -8.18
C GLY A 17 -32.46 18.97 -9.02
N TYR A 18 -32.54 19.20 -10.33
CA TYR A 18 -31.35 19.39 -11.16
C TYR A 18 -30.94 20.85 -11.02
N VAL A 19 -29.85 21.12 -10.30
CA VAL A 19 -29.23 22.46 -10.31
C VAL A 19 -28.26 22.49 -11.49
N SER A 20 -28.74 23.01 -12.61
CA SER A 20 -27.88 23.56 -13.65
C SER A 20 -27.56 25.00 -13.26
N ASP A 21 -26.34 25.27 -12.80
CA ASP A 21 -25.92 26.64 -12.50
C ASP A 21 -25.82 27.43 -13.82
N SER A 22 -26.88 28.19 -14.06
CA SER A 22 -26.98 29.26 -15.05
C SER A 22 -26.01 30.37 -14.67
N TRP A 23 -24.96 30.53 -15.47
CA TRP A 23 -24.06 31.68 -15.37
C TRP A 23 -24.85 32.97 -15.64
N HIS A 24 -24.92 33.83 -14.61
CA HIS A 24 -25.48 35.17 -14.69
C HIS A 24 -24.80 35.98 -15.80
N GLN A 25 -25.57 36.39 -16.80
CA GLN A 25 -25.20 37.46 -17.72
C GLN A 25 -25.35 38.81 -17.02
N SER A 26 -24.24 39.50 -16.80
CA SER A 26 -24.23 40.91 -16.41
C SER A 26 -23.90 41.79 -17.62
N ASN A 27 -24.83 42.71 -17.89
CA ASN A 27 -24.89 43.73 -18.93
C ASN A 27 -23.54 44.29 -19.43
N THR A 28 -23.31 44.19 -20.74
CA THR A 28 -22.41 45.07 -21.48
C THR A 28 -23.09 46.41 -21.74
N ARG A 29 -22.63 47.45 -21.07
CA ARG A 29 -22.84 48.84 -21.49
C ARG A 29 -21.47 49.41 -21.85
N LEU A 30 -21.24 49.61 -23.15
CA LEU A 30 -20.02 50.15 -23.72
C LEU A 30 -20.09 51.68 -23.72
N ASP A 31 -19.84 52.32 -22.58
CA ASP A 31 -19.76 53.77 -22.51
C ASP A 31 -18.56 54.20 -21.64
N ALA A 32 -17.70 55.03 -22.24
CA ALA A 32 -16.80 56.02 -21.64
C ALA A 32 -15.42 55.57 -21.09
N TYR A 33 -14.40 55.99 -21.83
CA TYR A 33 -13.03 56.20 -21.36
C TYR A 33 -13.04 57.21 -20.21
N ALA A 34 -12.81 56.77 -18.97
CA ALA A 34 -12.64 57.66 -17.82
C ALA A 34 -11.20 58.23 -17.85
N THR A 35 -11.09 59.56 -17.77
CA THR A 35 -9.81 60.25 -17.53
C THR A 35 -9.34 59.97 -16.10
N LEU A 36 -8.01 59.97 -15.89
CA LEU A 36 -7.37 59.54 -14.64
C LEU A 36 -7.55 60.49 -13.44
N GLU A 37 -8.36 61.54 -13.54
CA GLU A 37 -8.38 62.63 -12.55
C GLU A 37 -9.45 62.49 -11.45
N ASP A 38 -10.29 61.44 -11.48
CA ASP A 38 -11.44 61.33 -10.56
C ASP A 38 -11.51 60.01 -9.77
N ILE A 39 -10.35 59.42 -9.47
CA ILE A 39 -10.26 58.28 -8.54
C ILE A 39 -10.44 58.80 -7.11
N SER A 40 -11.69 58.91 -6.67
CA SER A 40 -12.02 59.16 -5.27
C SER A 40 -11.95 57.87 -4.45
N TRP A 41 -11.09 57.87 -3.42
CA TRP A 41 -10.90 56.73 -2.52
C TRP A 41 -12.09 56.62 -1.56
N VAL A 42 -13.02 55.71 -1.83
CA VAL A 42 -14.02 55.33 -0.83
C VAL A 42 -13.32 54.52 0.26
N ARG A 43 -13.29 55.07 1.49
CA ARG A 43 -12.95 54.30 2.70
C ARG A 43 -14.09 53.30 2.96
N SER A 44 -13.92 52.06 2.53
CA SER A 44 -14.78 50.97 2.95
C SER A 44 -14.52 50.66 4.43
N SER A 45 -15.41 51.14 5.31
CA SER A 45 -15.27 51.03 6.77
C SER A 45 -15.79 49.71 7.34
N ASN A 46 -16.36 48.82 6.53
CA ASN A 46 -16.96 47.58 7.01
C ASN A 46 -16.37 46.38 6.29
N ALA A 47 -15.34 45.77 6.90
CA ALA A 47 -14.85 44.47 6.48
C ALA A 47 -15.90 43.39 6.81
N PRO A 48 -16.29 42.53 5.86
CA PRO A 48 -17.08 41.34 6.15
C PRO A 48 -16.35 40.49 7.20
N ARG A 49 -17.07 40.07 8.24
CA ARG A 49 -16.51 39.13 9.22
C ARG A 49 -16.12 37.85 8.51
N PRO A 50 -14.91 37.31 8.74
CA PRO A 50 -14.57 35.99 8.23
C PRO A 50 -15.52 34.98 8.87
N ILE A 51 -16.27 34.25 8.04
CA ILE A 51 -16.97 33.04 8.46
C ILE A 51 -15.91 32.02 8.89
N SER A 52 -15.68 31.95 10.20
CA SER A 52 -14.86 30.90 10.81
C SER A 52 -15.64 29.60 10.72
N ASN A 53 -15.43 28.84 9.65
CA ASN A 53 -15.84 27.44 9.61
C ASN A 53 -14.98 26.69 10.63
N GLN A 54 -15.50 26.56 11.85
CA GLN A 54 -14.85 25.85 12.95
C GLN A 54 -14.85 24.34 12.79
N ASN A 55 -15.31 23.80 11.66
CA ASN A 55 -15.23 22.37 11.40
C ASN A 55 -13.84 21.99 10.85
N ARG A 56 -12.81 22.17 11.69
CA ARG A 56 -11.52 21.52 11.47
C ARG A 56 -11.72 20.06 11.85
N VAL A 57 -11.87 19.20 10.84
CA VAL A 57 -11.68 17.75 11.02
C VAL A 57 -10.28 17.59 11.60
N ASN A 58 -10.19 17.13 12.86
CA ASN A 58 -8.92 16.77 13.45
C ASN A 58 -8.44 15.49 12.75
N ILE A 59 -7.64 15.66 11.70
CA ILE A 59 -6.92 14.55 11.07
C ILE A 59 -5.69 14.29 11.94
N GLU A 60 -5.93 13.64 13.08
CA GLU A 60 -4.83 13.18 13.92
C GLU A 60 -4.00 12.19 13.10
N PRO A 61 -2.67 12.37 12.98
CA PRO A 61 -1.84 11.43 12.26
C PRO A 61 -2.00 10.03 12.86
N ARG A 62 -2.62 9.13 12.11
CA ARG A 62 -2.66 7.71 12.48
C ARG A 62 -1.21 7.26 12.63
N ALA A 63 -0.84 6.77 13.82
CA ALA A 63 0.47 6.20 14.03
C ALA A 63 0.77 5.16 12.93
N PRO A 64 1.97 5.15 12.35
CA PRO A 64 2.33 4.17 11.33
C PRO A 64 2.18 2.76 11.89
N LEU A 65 1.65 1.85 11.08
CA LEU A 65 1.59 0.43 11.43
C LEU A 65 3.03 -0.07 11.56
N ALA A 66 3.43 -0.49 12.75
CA ALA A 66 4.74 -1.09 12.98
C ALA A 66 4.77 -2.48 12.33
N LEU A 67 5.48 -2.63 11.22
CA LEU A 67 5.75 -3.92 10.57
C LEU A 67 6.97 -4.59 11.23
N ASP A 68 6.85 -5.84 11.67
CA ASP A 68 7.99 -6.62 12.18
C ASP A 68 8.88 -7.09 11.02
N CYS A 69 9.91 -6.31 10.70
CA CYS A 69 10.90 -6.65 9.66
C CYS A 69 11.98 -7.64 10.12
N LYS A 70 11.84 -8.26 11.30
CA LYS A 70 12.89 -9.12 11.86
C LYS A 70 13.06 -10.40 11.05
N ILE A 71 14.28 -10.64 10.59
CA ILE A 71 14.65 -11.91 9.93
C ILE A 71 14.56 -13.06 10.93
N ARG A 72 13.88 -14.15 10.56
CA ARG A 72 13.80 -15.39 11.35
C ARG A 72 14.15 -16.59 10.49
N LEU A 73 14.86 -17.54 11.09
CA LEU A 73 15.15 -18.84 10.50
C LEU A 73 14.45 -19.92 11.31
N ARG A 74 13.97 -20.95 10.62
CA ARG A 74 13.56 -22.23 11.20
C ARG A 74 14.14 -23.35 10.34
N ALA A 75 14.67 -24.37 10.99
CA ALA A 75 15.23 -25.52 10.31
C ALA A 75 14.77 -26.79 11.03
N ASP A 76 13.97 -27.58 10.33
CA ASP A 76 13.41 -28.83 10.85
C ASP A 76 14.10 -30.00 10.16
N GLY A 77 14.66 -30.92 10.94
CA GLY A 77 15.17 -32.18 10.41
C GLY A 77 14.04 -33.04 9.86
N LEU A 78 14.28 -33.66 8.71
CA LEU A 78 13.36 -34.58 8.05
C LEU A 78 13.99 -35.97 7.94
N ARG A 79 13.19 -36.96 7.54
CA ARG A 79 13.70 -38.28 7.12
C ARG A 79 14.66 -38.16 5.95
N ASP A 80 15.38 -39.25 5.69
CA ASP A 80 16.31 -39.40 4.56
C ASP A 80 17.44 -38.36 4.56
N ALA A 81 17.90 -37.98 5.75
CA ALA A 81 19.00 -37.03 5.93
C ALA A 81 18.75 -35.67 5.24
N ARG A 82 17.55 -35.09 5.39
CA ARG A 82 17.21 -33.77 4.83
C ARG A 82 16.81 -32.77 5.93
N VAL A 83 16.81 -31.50 5.57
CA VAL A 83 16.35 -30.38 6.41
C VAL A 83 15.38 -29.52 5.63
N LYS A 84 14.23 -29.20 6.23
CA LYS A 84 13.33 -28.16 5.75
C LYS A 84 13.78 -26.83 6.34
N LEU A 85 14.29 -25.93 5.51
CA LEU A 85 14.68 -24.59 5.90
C LEU A 85 13.55 -23.61 5.56
N THR A 86 13.14 -22.81 6.53
CA THR A 86 12.21 -21.70 6.35
C THR A 86 12.85 -20.39 6.79
N ILE A 87 12.80 -19.41 5.90
CA ILE A 87 13.36 -18.07 6.08
C ILE A 87 12.19 -17.10 6.02
N LEU A 88 12.01 -16.32 7.08
CA LEU A 88 11.05 -15.22 7.14
C LEU A 88 11.84 -13.91 7.13
N ALA A 89 11.57 -13.09 6.13
CA ALA A 89 12.13 -11.77 5.94
C ALA A 89 11.06 -10.86 5.27
N PRO A 90 10.02 -10.45 6.01
CA PRO A 90 8.82 -9.80 5.46
C PRO A 90 9.09 -8.52 4.66
N CYS A 91 10.18 -7.81 4.98
CA CYS A 91 10.55 -6.55 4.35
C CYS A 91 11.65 -6.71 3.27
N ARG A 92 11.95 -7.96 2.86
CA ARG A 92 13.03 -8.32 1.93
C ARG A 92 12.53 -9.14 0.75
N GLU A 93 11.30 -8.86 0.30
CA GLU A 93 10.76 -9.46 -0.92
C GLU A 93 11.74 -9.28 -2.09
N GLY A 94 11.90 -10.36 -2.86
CA GLY A 94 12.68 -10.35 -4.08
C GLY A 94 14.20 -10.26 -3.89
N GLU A 95 14.68 -10.19 -2.65
CA GLU A 95 16.11 -10.17 -2.36
C GLU A 95 16.75 -11.54 -2.67
N ILE A 96 17.91 -11.51 -3.33
CA ILE A 96 18.73 -12.71 -3.55
C ILE A 96 19.59 -12.93 -2.30
N ILE A 97 19.43 -14.10 -1.69
CA ILE A 97 20.19 -14.54 -0.53
C ILE A 97 21.14 -15.66 -0.91
N ILE A 98 22.21 -15.82 -0.15
CA ILE A 98 23.17 -16.91 -0.31
C ILE A 98 23.04 -17.85 0.87
N ILE A 99 22.78 -19.12 0.58
CA ILE A 99 22.68 -20.19 1.56
C ILE A 99 23.99 -20.99 1.50
N SER A 100 24.63 -21.21 2.65
CA SER A 100 25.86 -22.00 2.78
C SER A 100 25.71 -23.08 3.83
N HIS A 101 26.04 -24.32 3.47
CA HIS A 101 25.84 -25.49 4.32
C HIS A 101 26.81 -26.62 3.93
N SER A 102 27.73 -27.00 4.82
CA SER A 102 28.65 -28.14 4.63
C SER A 102 29.33 -28.22 3.25
N GLY A 103 29.82 -27.09 2.75
CA GLY A 103 30.47 -26.97 1.42
C GLY A 103 29.51 -26.70 0.26
N LEU A 104 28.21 -26.99 0.42
CA LEU A 104 27.18 -26.55 -0.52
C LEU A 104 26.97 -25.04 -0.38
N ARG A 105 26.92 -24.34 -1.52
CA ARG A 105 26.64 -22.90 -1.57
C ARG A 105 25.83 -22.58 -2.81
N PHE A 106 24.66 -21.98 -2.61
CA PHE A 106 23.76 -21.61 -3.70
C PHE A 106 22.96 -20.37 -3.31
N SER A 107 22.29 -19.77 -4.29
CA SER A 107 21.51 -18.55 -4.09
C SER A 107 20.04 -18.83 -4.35
N GLU A 108 19.18 -18.17 -3.58
CA GLU A 108 17.72 -18.24 -3.73
C GLU A 108 17.13 -16.84 -3.63
N LYS A 109 15.93 -16.65 -4.19
CA LYS A 109 15.21 -15.39 -4.14
C LYS A 109 14.10 -15.46 -3.10
N ILE A 110 14.05 -14.50 -2.18
CA ILE A 110 12.91 -14.36 -1.25
C ILE A 110 11.66 -14.05 -2.07
N THR A 111 10.57 -14.75 -1.77
CA THR A 111 9.32 -14.59 -2.53
C THR A 111 8.62 -13.27 -2.22
N ALA A 112 7.53 -12.99 -2.94
CA ALA A 112 6.73 -11.80 -2.74
C ALA A 112 6.09 -11.67 -1.35
N SER A 113 5.88 -12.79 -0.66
CA SER A 113 5.39 -12.76 0.72
C SER A 113 6.47 -12.48 1.77
N GLY A 114 7.73 -12.26 1.35
CA GLY A 114 8.85 -12.13 2.26
C GLY A 114 9.21 -13.45 2.97
N GLN A 115 8.84 -14.59 2.40
CA GLN A 115 9.16 -15.91 2.91
C GLN A 115 9.86 -16.76 1.85
N LEU A 116 10.74 -17.66 2.28
CA LEU A 116 11.29 -18.72 1.45
C LEU A 116 11.30 -20.03 2.25
N THR A 117 10.83 -21.11 1.62
CA THR A 117 10.89 -22.47 2.19
C THR A 117 11.46 -23.41 1.16
N LEU A 118 12.48 -24.18 1.56
CA LEU A 118 13.12 -25.17 0.71
C LEU A 118 13.56 -26.39 1.53
N THR A 119 13.85 -27.49 0.84
CA THR A 119 14.42 -28.69 1.45
C THR A 119 15.80 -28.95 0.89
N ILE A 120 16.78 -29.11 1.77
CA ILE A 120 18.18 -29.40 1.42
C ILE A 120 18.65 -30.68 2.09
N PRO A 121 19.64 -31.39 1.53
CA PRO A 121 20.34 -32.45 2.24
C PRO A 121 20.96 -31.91 3.53
N ALA A 122 20.98 -32.71 4.58
CA ALA A 122 21.46 -32.31 5.90
C ALA A 122 22.99 -32.30 6.02
N LEU A 123 23.70 -33.09 5.20
CA LEU A 123 25.17 -33.18 5.00
C LEU A 123 26.07 -33.35 6.25
N SER A 124 25.58 -33.07 7.45
CA SER A 124 26.18 -33.21 8.77
C SER A 124 25.05 -33.28 9.81
N ASN A 125 25.33 -33.79 11.00
CA ASN A 125 24.39 -33.76 12.11
C ASN A 125 25.13 -33.35 13.39
N PRO A 126 24.84 -32.17 13.99
CA PRO A 126 23.83 -31.20 13.54
C PRO A 126 24.18 -30.53 12.20
N ALA A 127 23.14 -30.19 11.43
CA ALA A 127 23.23 -29.44 10.18
C ALA A 127 23.33 -27.94 10.50
N LYS A 128 24.51 -27.33 10.33
CA LYS A 128 24.69 -25.87 10.43
C LYS A 128 24.45 -25.22 9.08
N ILE A 129 23.47 -24.33 9.02
CA ILE A 129 23.08 -23.61 7.81
C ILE A 129 23.27 -22.11 8.06
N ASN A 130 24.00 -21.45 7.17
CA ASN A 130 24.18 -20.01 7.18
C ASN A 130 23.40 -19.38 6.02
N VAL A 131 22.72 -18.28 6.29
CA VAL A 131 21.97 -17.49 5.32
C VAL A 131 22.50 -16.07 5.34
N ARG A 132 23.02 -15.61 4.21
CA ARG A 132 23.53 -14.27 4.03
C ARG A 132 22.68 -13.47 3.06
N PHE A 133 22.33 -12.26 3.47
CA PHE A 133 21.53 -11.31 2.73
C PHE A 133 22.43 -10.35 1.94
N ALA A 134 21.88 -9.69 0.92
CA ALA A 134 22.63 -8.81 0.02
C ALA A 134 23.17 -7.58 0.74
N ASN A 135 22.47 -7.12 1.78
CA ASN A 135 22.92 -6.01 2.64
C ASN A 135 24.03 -6.39 3.64
N GLY A 136 24.49 -7.65 3.62
CA GLY A 136 25.52 -8.16 4.53
C GLY A 136 24.99 -8.78 5.83
N ASP A 137 23.68 -8.72 6.12
CA ASP A 137 23.12 -9.43 7.27
C ASP A 137 23.36 -10.94 7.11
N GLU A 138 23.72 -11.61 8.20
CA GLU A 138 23.92 -13.05 8.21
C GLU A 138 23.22 -13.66 9.42
N LYS A 139 22.59 -14.83 9.22
CA LYS A 139 22.04 -15.64 10.30
C LYS A 139 22.39 -17.10 10.11
N SER A 140 22.61 -17.78 11.22
CA SER A 140 22.86 -19.21 11.27
C SER A 140 21.76 -19.92 12.05
N ILE A 141 21.49 -21.16 11.68
CA ILE A 141 20.63 -22.06 12.46
C ILE A 141 21.17 -23.48 12.42
N LEU A 142 20.88 -24.24 13.48
CA LEU A 142 21.17 -25.67 13.59
C LEU A 142 19.88 -26.46 13.43
N ALA A 143 19.93 -27.57 12.69
CA ALA A 143 18.90 -28.59 12.68
C ALA A 143 19.50 -29.94 13.05
N HIS A 144 18.77 -30.73 13.83
CA HIS A 144 19.13 -32.13 14.09
C HIS A 144 18.26 -33.02 13.21
N VAL A 145 18.87 -34.06 12.64
CA VAL A 145 18.15 -35.06 11.84
C VAL A 145 18.25 -36.42 12.52
N ASP A 146 17.10 -37.03 12.78
CA ASP A 146 17.04 -38.36 13.37
C ASP A 146 17.57 -39.42 12.39
N ASN A 147 18.32 -40.39 12.93
CA ASN A 147 18.90 -41.49 12.15
C ASN A 147 19.73 -41.04 10.93
N PHE A 148 20.36 -39.87 10.99
CA PHE A 148 21.24 -39.35 9.94
C PHE A 148 22.30 -40.39 9.53
N GLY A 149 22.43 -40.63 8.22
CA GLY A 149 23.43 -41.54 7.65
C GLY A 149 23.07 -43.03 7.70
N ARG A 150 21.91 -43.42 8.22
CA ARG A 150 21.43 -44.81 8.08
C ARG A 150 20.69 -45.00 6.75
N PRO A 151 20.94 -46.11 6.02
CA PRO A 151 20.11 -46.50 4.88
C PRO A 151 18.66 -46.71 5.29
N ALA A 152 17.72 -46.50 4.36
CA ALA A 152 16.33 -46.90 4.56
C ALA A 152 16.25 -48.43 4.78
N PRO A 153 15.37 -48.91 5.67
CA PRO A 153 15.09 -50.35 5.76
C PRO A 153 14.67 -50.88 4.40
N GLN A 154 15.26 -52.00 3.98
CA GLN A 154 14.89 -52.71 2.74
C GLN A 154 13.70 -53.62 2.98
#